data_AF-A0A1C2GS27-F1
#
_entry.id   AF-A0A1C2GS27-F1
#
_cell.length_a   1.000
_cell.length_b   1.000
_cell.length_c   1.000
_cell.angle_alpha   90.00
_cell.angle_beta   90.00
_cell.angle_gamma   90.00
#
_symmetry.space_group_name_H-M   'P 1'
#
loop_
_entity.id
_entity.type
_entity.pdbx_description
1 polymer ?
#
loop_
_entity_poly.entity_id
_entity_poly.type
_entity_poly.pdbx_seq_one_letter_code
_entity_poly.pdbx_strand_id
1 'polypeptide(L)'
;MKKIAALFNAVVLSITMLQAQTAQQVKNLSAYAKVWGFLKYYHPEAAKGNPNWDKELCKMIPMVKSTATDEAFNQLLNSWYNHLPKAKLSATTTQLQSDTIMRVFDEQDIKSFGVSQALQDEFIRLYQYHLPGASKYITDWSGKYHLDYIRHTEDPFNKPACPDEEHRLLALFRYWNIINYFYPHKKINAPGWDKVLADCIPQFVAASNAEEYQLAFLKLTARLKDSHSFFQQEDWNKAHTRLNMPFDLSFINGRFYIIKSRYDSLMNALNFKIGDEIVGINGKPVADRINDLKPLTTGTNELSVYRNIGAMLFKIDTVASIQIGIKRQGETMEKHVSLYTGAALYKYRQGHPLKAWEDMGNGVWYVRICEITQPATLTKLFADIHEAKTVIWDMRAYPDFKVMQQVKNGLFTESKIQGTDCNGIVDFPGSFAKHTGGGFGQSNSLSLPLYTGRMIVLVNEFTQSLAESAAAELRTRPNTIIMGRQTAGTTGNVTFVEFPGGITAGYTAVGVQGINGNFTEGLGVKIDMPVELDVNELSKYPDLMLQIAYREAVKSKL
;
A
#
# COMPACT_ATOMS: atom_id res chain seq x y z
N MET A 1 -30.44 -26.66 -59.53
CA MET A 1 -31.10 -27.65 -58.64
C MET A 1 -31.25 -27.02 -57.26
N LYS A 2 -32.49 -26.63 -56.91
CA LYS A 2 -33.23 -27.03 -55.68
C LYS A 2 -32.56 -26.58 -54.38
N LYS A 3 -32.99 -25.47 -53.77
CA LYS A 3 -34.17 -25.28 -52.88
C LYS A 3 -33.75 -25.38 -51.40
N ILE A 4 -34.47 -24.62 -50.54
CA ILE A 4 -34.52 -24.62 -49.06
C ILE A 4 -33.54 -23.61 -48.43
N ALA A 5 -33.93 -22.61 -47.63
CA ALA A 5 -35.23 -22.14 -47.18
C ALA A 5 -35.09 -20.70 -46.67
N ALA A 6 -36.15 -19.91 -46.88
CA ALA A 6 -36.43 -18.71 -46.13
C ALA A 6 -36.91 -19.11 -44.73
N LEU A 7 -36.28 -18.54 -43.71
CA LEU A 7 -36.82 -18.41 -42.36
C LEU A 7 -36.13 -17.21 -41.70
N PHE A 8 -36.40 -16.02 -42.24
CA PHE A 8 -36.20 -14.76 -41.53
C PHE A 8 -37.43 -14.56 -40.64
N ASN A 9 -37.42 -15.16 -39.45
CA ASN A 9 -38.35 -14.83 -38.38
C ASN A 9 -37.54 -14.43 -37.14
N ALA A 10 -37.66 -13.15 -36.81
CA ALA A 10 -37.66 -12.62 -35.45
C ALA A 10 -36.72 -13.30 -34.44
N VAL A 11 -35.41 -13.00 -34.56
CA VAL A 11 -34.61 -12.91 -33.33
C VAL A 11 -35.00 -11.59 -32.70
N VAL A 12 -35.89 -11.70 -31.71
CA VAL A 12 -36.11 -10.68 -30.69
C VAL A 12 -34.72 -10.24 -30.23
N LEU A 13 -34.37 -9.01 -30.58
CA LEU A 13 -33.36 -8.23 -29.91
C LEU A 13 -33.82 -8.11 -28.45
N SER A 14 -33.54 -9.12 -27.65
CA SER A 14 -33.36 -8.96 -26.21
C SER A 14 -32.11 -8.11 -26.06
N ILE A 15 -32.28 -6.81 -26.26
CA ILE A 15 -31.41 -5.80 -25.72
C ILE A 15 -31.55 -6.01 -24.22
N THR A 16 -30.68 -6.83 -23.63
CA THR A 16 -30.31 -6.63 -22.23
C THR A 16 -29.63 -5.27 -22.20
N MET A 17 -30.44 -4.21 -22.10
CA MET A 17 -29.93 -2.93 -21.66
C MET A 17 -29.42 -3.22 -20.26
N LEU A 18 -28.10 -3.41 -20.13
CA LEU A 18 -27.41 -3.07 -18.91
C LEU A 18 -27.77 -1.60 -18.67
N GLN A 19 -28.81 -1.35 -17.88
CA GLN A 19 -29.17 0.01 -17.49
C GLN A 19 -28.01 0.52 -16.65
N ALA A 20 -27.19 1.38 -17.25
CA ALA A 20 -26.21 2.17 -16.52
C ALA A 20 -26.96 2.90 -15.39
N GLN A 21 -26.34 2.95 -14.20
CA GLN A 21 -26.95 3.61 -13.06
C GLN A 21 -27.16 5.08 -13.40
N THR A 22 -28.35 5.60 -13.08
CA THR A 22 -28.61 7.03 -13.26
C THR A 22 -27.71 7.84 -12.34
N ALA A 23 -27.42 9.10 -12.70
CA ALA A 23 -26.67 10.01 -11.84
C ALA A 23 -27.31 10.14 -10.44
N GLN A 24 -28.64 10.11 -10.36
CA GLN A 24 -29.38 10.14 -9.11
C GLN A 24 -29.15 8.88 -8.27
N GLN A 25 -29.13 7.69 -8.87
CA GLN A 25 -28.85 6.44 -8.15
C GLN A 25 -27.44 6.44 -7.56
N VAL A 26 -26.43 6.88 -8.32
CA VAL A 26 -25.05 6.99 -7.83
C VAL A 26 -24.96 8.00 -6.69
N LYS A 27 -25.64 9.15 -6.81
CA LYS A 27 -25.72 10.17 -5.75
C LYS A 27 -26.35 9.61 -4.47
N ASN A 28 -27.51 8.96 -4.57
CA ASN A 28 -28.23 8.39 -3.43
C ASN A 28 -27.42 7.27 -2.75
N LEU A 29 -26.80 6.37 -3.52
CA LEU A 29 -25.93 5.32 -2.99
C LEU A 29 -24.67 5.91 -2.31
N SER A 30 -24.09 6.97 -2.86
CA SER A 30 -22.93 7.65 -2.26
C SER A 30 -23.30 8.28 -0.92
N ALA A 31 -24.42 9.01 -0.86
CA ALA A 31 -24.94 9.59 0.38
C ALA A 31 -25.25 8.50 1.41
N TYR A 32 -25.91 7.42 0.98
CA TYR A 32 -26.25 6.30 1.86
C TYR A 32 -25.01 5.62 2.44
N ALA A 33 -23.96 5.39 1.64
CA ALA A 33 -22.71 4.80 2.11
C ALA A 33 -22.03 5.61 3.21
N LYS A 34 -22.04 6.95 3.08
CA LYS A 34 -21.50 7.87 4.09
C LYS A 34 -22.31 7.81 5.38
N VAL A 35 -23.64 7.88 5.28
CA VAL A 35 -24.55 7.81 6.44
C VAL A 35 -24.42 6.47 7.15
N TRP A 36 -24.43 5.37 6.42
CA TRP A 36 -24.29 4.03 6.99
C TRP A 36 -22.98 3.87 7.75
N GLY A 37 -21.86 4.33 7.20
CA GLY A 37 -20.56 4.25 7.86
C GLY A 37 -20.42 5.21 9.03
N PHE A 38 -20.99 6.41 8.95
CA PHE A 38 -21.06 7.32 10.09
C PHE A 38 -21.80 6.68 11.26
N LEU A 39 -23.01 6.19 11.02
CA LEU A 39 -23.81 5.53 12.05
C LEU A 39 -23.16 4.24 12.55
N LYS A 40 -22.44 3.50 11.70
CA LYS A 40 -21.65 2.31 12.09
C LYS A 40 -20.70 2.61 13.26
N TYR A 41 -20.11 3.80 13.27
CA TYR A 41 -19.10 4.19 14.24
C TYR A 41 -19.63 5.08 15.37
N TYR A 42 -20.66 5.90 15.10
CA TYR A 42 -21.15 6.91 16.05
C TYR A 42 -22.53 6.61 16.66
N HIS A 43 -23.34 5.74 16.05
CA HIS A 43 -24.62 5.36 16.64
C HIS A 43 -24.41 4.20 17.62
N PRO A 44 -24.73 4.37 18.93
CA PRO A 44 -24.27 3.47 19.99
C PRO A 44 -24.77 2.03 19.87
N GLU A 45 -25.95 1.82 19.27
CA GLU A 45 -26.48 0.48 19.03
C GLU A 45 -25.93 -0.13 17.74
N ALA A 46 -25.73 0.69 16.70
CA ALA A 46 -25.19 0.21 15.42
C ALA A 46 -23.73 -0.22 15.58
N ALA A 47 -22.95 0.55 16.35
CA ALA A 47 -21.56 0.24 16.71
C ALA A 47 -21.40 -1.10 17.43
N LYS A 48 -22.41 -1.54 18.19
CA LYS A 48 -22.45 -2.86 18.83
C LYS A 48 -22.95 -3.97 17.91
N GLY A 49 -23.36 -3.64 16.68
CA GLY A 49 -23.98 -4.57 15.75
C GLY A 49 -25.45 -4.89 16.06
N ASN A 50 -26.16 -3.96 16.69
CA ASN A 50 -27.59 -4.05 16.98
C ASN A 50 -28.39 -2.90 16.34
N PRO A 51 -29.21 -3.14 15.32
CA PRO A 51 -29.40 -4.40 14.59
C PRO A 51 -28.13 -4.81 13.82
N ASN A 52 -28.15 -6.00 13.20
CA ASN A 52 -27.04 -6.43 12.33
C ASN A 52 -26.83 -5.43 11.19
N TRP A 53 -25.76 -4.65 11.28
CA TRP A 53 -25.58 -3.43 10.50
C TRP A 53 -25.28 -3.67 9.02
N ASP A 54 -24.57 -4.76 8.70
CA ASP A 54 -24.32 -5.17 7.31
C ASP A 54 -25.62 -5.67 6.65
N LYS A 55 -26.46 -6.40 7.40
CA LYS A 55 -27.79 -6.80 6.91
C LYS A 55 -28.70 -5.61 6.70
N GLU A 56 -28.66 -4.61 7.58
CA GLU A 56 -29.41 -3.37 7.39
C GLU A 56 -28.96 -2.61 6.14
N LEU A 57 -27.66 -2.58 5.85
CA LEU A 57 -27.16 -2.04 4.58
C LEU A 57 -27.81 -2.74 3.38
N CYS A 58 -27.67 -4.06 3.33
CA CYS A 58 -28.08 -4.84 2.17
C CYS A 58 -29.59 -4.71 1.93
N LYS A 59 -30.40 -4.67 2.99
CA LYS A 59 -31.85 -4.45 2.88
C LYS A 59 -32.19 -3.07 2.30
N MET A 60 -31.44 -2.03 2.66
CA MET A 60 -31.73 -0.65 2.25
C MET A 60 -31.30 -0.33 0.82
N ILE A 61 -30.28 -1.00 0.28
CA ILE A 61 -29.73 -0.74 -1.06
C ILE A 61 -30.82 -0.74 -2.15
N PRO A 62 -31.71 -1.75 -2.25
CA PRO A 62 -32.77 -1.74 -3.27
C PRO A 62 -33.73 -0.55 -3.15
N MET A 63 -34.07 -0.14 -1.92
CA MET A 63 -34.94 1.01 -1.68
C MET A 63 -34.25 2.32 -2.04
N VAL A 64 -32.96 2.48 -1.69
CA VAL A 64 -32.16 3.65 -2.06
C VAL A 64 -32.07 3.77 -3.59
N LYS A 65 -31.86 2.67 -4.30
CA LYS A 65 -31.78 2.65 -5.78
C LYS A 65 -33.11 2.97 -6.47
N SER A 66 -34.25 2.70 -5.84
CA SER A 66 -35.57 2.96 -6.42
C SER A 66 -36.07 4.38 -6.19
N THR A 67 -35.43 5.15 -5.30
CA THR A 67 -35.74 6.57 -5.11
C THR A 67 -35.26 7.43 -6.28
N ALA A 68 -36.19 8.16 -6.90
CA ALA A 68 -35.93 8.96 -8.10
C ALA A 68 -35.67 10.45 -7.83
N THR A 69 -35.95 10.95 -6.63
CA THR A 69 -35.75 12.36 -6.26
C THR A 69 -35.06 12.50 -4.91
N ASP A 70 -34.45 13.67 -4.66
CA ASP A 70 -33.80 13.99 -3.39
C ASP A 70 -34.82 14.00 -2.24
N GLU A 71 -36.06 14.43 -2.46
CA GLU A 71 -37.12 14.45 -1.45
C GLU A 71 -37.50 13.03 -1.01
N ALA A 72 -37.73 12.13 -1.97
CA ALA A 72 -38.07 10.74 -1.68
C ALA A 72 -36.91 10.01 -0.96
N PHE A 73 -35.68 10.27 -1.38
CA PHE A 73 -34.48 9.74 -0.72
C PHE A 73 -34.34 10.23 0.72
N ASN A 74 -34.53 11.54 0.95
CA ASN A 74 -34.46 12.12 2.29
C ASN A 74 -35.60 11.61 3.19
N GLN A 75 -36.81 11.42 2.67
CA GLN A 75 -37.90 10.80 3.42
C GLN A 75 -37.55 9.37 3.81
N LEU A 76 -37.00 8.57 2.88
CA LEU A 76 -36.55 7.21 3.15
C LEU A 76 -35.50 7.16 4.27
N LEU A 77 -34.46 8.00 4.22
CA LEU A 77 -33.41 8.03 5.24
C LEU A 77 -33.94 8.53 6.59
N ASN A 78 -34.80 9.55 6.61
CA ASN A 78 -35.45 10.02 7.84
C ASN A 78 -36.28 8.91 8.49
N SER A 79 -37.10 8.22 7.70
CA SER A 79 -37.86 7.06 8.19
C SER A 79 -36.92 5.99 8.71
N TRP A 80 -35.90 5.58 7.95
CA TRP A 80 -34.95 4.55 8.38
C TRP A 80 -34.26 4.90 9.70
N TYR A 81 -33.72 6.13 9.83
CA TYR A 81 -33.08 6.61 11.05
C TYR A 81 -34.05 6.57 12.25
N ASN A 82 -35.29 7.03 12.07
CA ASN A 82 -36.29 7.05 13.15
C ASN A 82 -36.76 5.65 13.61
N HIS A 83 -36.56 4.60 12.80
CA HIS A 83 -36.83 3.22 13.20
C HIS A 83 -35.67 2.55 13.94
N LEU A 84 -34.48 3.17 13.95
CA LEU A 84 -33.35 2.65 14.73
C LEU A 84 -33.63 2.77 16.23
N PRO A 85 -33.02 1.90 17.06
CA PRO A 85 -33.02 2.09 18.50
C PRO A 85 -32.57 3.50 18.86
N LYS A 86 -33.25 4.16 19.81
CA LYS A 86 -32.89 5.53 20.20
C LYS A 86 -31.44 5.61 20.67
N ALA A 87 -30.65 6.49 20.05
CA ALA A 87 -29.29 6.75 20.45
C ALA A 87 -29.23 7.37 21.86
N LYS A 88 -28.52 6.70 22.77
CA LYS A 88 -28.16 7.29 24.05
C LYS A 88 -26.97 8.23 23.85
N LEU A 89 -27.12 9.49 24.25
CA LEU A 89 -26.08 10.51 24.15
C LEU A 89 -25.44 10.80 25.51
N SER A 90 -24.22 11.32 25.48
CA SER A 90 -23.53 11.92 26.61
C SER A 90 -24.21 13.22 27.02
N ALA A 91 -24.18 13.52 28.32
CA ALA A 91 -24.65 14.81 28.85
C ALA A 91 -23.69 15.97 28.50
N THR A 92 -22.42 15.65 28.23
CA THR A 92 -21.37 16.59 27.84
C THR A 92 -20.78 16.21 26.50
N THR A 93 -20.15 17.17 25.82
CA THR A 93 -19.44 16.91 24.56
C THR A 93 -18.32 15.88 24.75
N THR A 94 -18.15 14.99 23.77
CA THR A 94 -17.10 13.96 23.73
C THR A 94 -15.95 14.34 22.79
N GLN A 95 -15.89 15.61 22.39
CA GLN A 95 -14.82 16.13 21.56
C GLN A 95 -13.47 16.12 22.28
N LEU A 96 -12.47 15.53 21.63
CA LEU A 96 -11.10 15.53 22.10
C LEU A 96 -10.44 16.90 21.87
N GLN A 97 -9.87 17.49 22.92
CA GLN A 97 -9.17 18.78 22.86
C GLN A 97 -7.72 18.63 23.34
N SER A 98 -6.79 18.61 22.39
CA SER A 98 -5.34 18.64 22.64
C SER A 98 -4.60 18.89 21.31
N ASP A 99 -3.45 19.56 21.37
CA ASP A 99 -2.54 19.77 20.23
C ASP A 99 -1.94 18.46 19.67
N THR A 100 -2.03 17.39 20.47
CA THR A 100 -1.62 16.04 20.08
C THR A 100 -2.69 15.32 19.26
N ILE A 101 -3.88 15.87 19.09
CA ILE A 101 -4.96 15.24 18.32
C ILE A 101 -4.93 15.72 16.87
N MET A 102 -4.89 14.77 15.95
CA MET A 102 -5.08 14.98 14.52
C MET A 102 -6.46 14.44 14.10
N ARG A 103 -7.18 15.17 13.24
CA ARG A 103 -8.46 14.73 12.68
C ARG A 103 -8.36 14.55 11.17
N VAL A 104 -8.93 13.46 10.66
CA VAL A 104 -9.16 13.20 9.23
C VAL A 104 -10.64 13.23 8.83
N PHE A 105 -11.52 13.31 9.84
CA PHE A 105 -12.96 13.43 9.71
C PHE A 105 -13.48 14.43 10.77
N ASP A 106 -14.38 15.32 10.38
CA ASP A 106 -15.03 16.27 11.27
C ASP A 106 -16.45 16.65 10.80
N GLU A 107 -17.05 17.68 11.43
CA GLU A 107 -18.40 18.15 11.12
C GLU A 107 -18.56 18.66 9.68
N GLN A 108 -17.50 19.12 9.03
CA GLN A 108 -17.56 19.55 7.63
C GLN A 108 -17.75 18.35 6.70
N ASP A 109 -17.15 17.20 7.01
CA ASP A 109 -17.42 15.96 6.29
C ASP A 109 -18.91 15.59 6.42
N ILE A 110 -19.51 15.72 7.60
CA ILE A 110 -20.94 15.42 7.84
C ILE A 110 -21.86 16.32 6.99
N LYS A 111 -21.54 17.61 6.88
CA LYS A 111 -22.28 18.57 6.02
C LYS A 111 -22.24 18.20 4.53
N SER A 112 -21.25 17.41 4.11
CA SER A 112 -21.09 16.94 2.72
C SER A 112 -21.89 15.66 2.40
N PHE A 113 -22.66 15.11 3.34
CA PHE A 113 -23.32 13.81 3.16
C PHE A 113 -24.41 13.80 2.09
N GLY A 114 -24.89 14.96 1.64
CA GLY A 114 -25.94 15.03 0.62
C GLY A 114 -27.31 14.59 1.14
N VAL A 115 -27.55 14.78 2.44
CA VAL A 115 -28.84 14.53 3.11
C VAL A 115 -29.47 15.83 3.60
N SER A 116 -30.74 15.79 3.97
CA SER A 116 -31.48 16.94 4.51
C SER A 116 -30.78 17.59 5.70
N GLN A 117 -30.93 18.91 5.85
CA GLN A 117 -30.31 19.69 6.93
C GLN A 117 -30.64 19.11 8.32
N ALA A 118 -31.88 18.67 8.54
CA ALA A 118 -32.30 18.06 9.81
C ALA A 118 -31.49 16.81 10.17
N LEU A 119 -31.19 15.94 9.20
CA LEU A 119 -30.32 14.78 9.42
C LEU A 119 -28.87 15.20 9.66
N GLN A 120 -28.37 16.20 8.94
CA GLN A 120 -27.01 16.71 9.17
C GLN A 120 -26.85 17.24 10.59
N ASP A 121 -27.83 18.01 11.09
CA ASP A 121 -27.81 18.56 12.44
C ASP A 121 -27.84 17.45 13.50
N GLU A 122 -28.68 16.43 13.30
CA GLU A 122 -28.72 15.26 14.19
C GLU A 122 -27.44 14.42 14.14
N PHE A 123 -26.80 14.28 12.97
CA PHE A 123 -25.52 13.58 12.84
C PHE A 123 -24.37 14.38 13.47
N ILE A 124 -24.36 15.71 13.34
CA ILE A 124 -23.41 16.56 14.05
C ILE A 124 -23.61 16.41 15.56
N ARG A 125 -24.86 16.38 16.03
CA ARG A 125 -25.18 16.13 17.44
C ARG A 125 -24.70 14.75 17.90
N LEU A 126 -24.90 13.69 17.11
CA LEU A 126 -24.35 12.36 17.40
C LEU A 126 -22.83 12.42 17.48
N TYR A 127 -22.15 13.04 16.51
CA TYR A 127 -20.70 13.18 16.51
C TYR A 127 -20.18 13.91 17.77
N GLN A 128 -20.83 15.01 18.15
CA GLN A 128 -20.44 15.83 19.30
C GLN A 128 -20.72 15.19 20.66
N TYR A 129 -21.76 14.36 20.77
CA TYR A 129 -22.27 13.83 22.04
C TYR A 129 -22.36 12.30 22.09
N HIS A 130 -21.74 11.57 21.16
CA HIS A 130 -21.74 10.10 21.19
C HIS A 130 -21.14 9.60 22.51
N LEU A 131 -21.56 8.41 22.95
CA LEU A 131 -20.94 7.73 24.08
C LEU A 131 -19.91 6.72 23.55
N PRO A 132 -18.61 6.92 23.82
CA PRO A 132 -17.60 5.91 23.54
C PRO A 132 -17.93 4.60 24.25
N GLY A 133 -17.62 3.49 23.60
CA GLY A 133 -17.92 2.16 24.11
C GLY A 133 -17.46 1.06 23.18
N ALA A 134 -17.66 -0.19 23.60
CA ALA A 134 -17.25 -1.35 22.83
C ALA A 134 -17.86 -1.34 21.40
N SER A 135 -17.00 -1.50 20.40
CA SER A 135 -17.39 -1.63 19.01
C SER A 135 -17.30 -3.09 18.57
N LYS A 136 -18.27 -3.51 17.75
CA LYS A 136 -18.24 -4.80 17.05
C LYS A 136 -17.17 -4.82 15.95
N TYR A 137 -16.85 -3.67 15.36
CA TYR A 137 -16.12 -3.60 14.08
C TYR A 137 -14.67 -3.20 14.21
N ILE A 138 -14.31 -2.55 15.32
CA ILE A 138 -12.95 -2.07 15.57
C ILE A 138 -12.56 -2.33 17.01
N THR A 139 -11.28 -2.59 17.23
CA THR A 139 -10.69 -2.72 18.56
C THR A 139 -9.22 -2.32 18.51
N ASP A 140 -8.67 -1.95 19.67
CA ASP A 140 -7.23 -1.77 19.80
C ASP A 140 -6.56 -3.14 19.86
N TRP A 141 -5.54 -3.34 19.02
CA TRP A 141 -4.70 -4.53 19.15
C TRP A 141 -3.50 -4.20 20.04
N SER A 142 -3.44 -4.82 21.23
CA SER A 142 -2.22 -4.81 22.05
C SER A 142 -1.64 -6.23 22.11
N GLY A 143 -0.49 -6.44 21.48
CA GLY A 143 0.27 -7.70 21.48
C GLY A 143 1.55 -7.63 22.33
N LYS A 144 2.22 -8.78 22.51
CA LYS A 144 3.51 -8.92 23.25
C LYS A 144 4.64 -8.03 22.71
N TYR A 145 4.49 -7.54 21.48
CA TYR A 145 5.26 -6.46 20.89
C TYR A 145 4.27 -5.33 20.65
N HIS A 146 4.20 -4.35 21.55
CA HIS A 146 3.20 -3.27 21.52
C HIS A 146 3.11 -2.64 20.14
N LEU A 147 1.98 -2.79 19.48
CA LEU A 147 1.67 -2.10 18.23
C LEU A 147 0.23 -1.64 18.34
N ASP A 148 0.02 -0.50 18.98
CA ASP A 148 -1.30 0.11 19.19
C ASP A 148 -1.81 0.65 17.85
N TYR A 149 -2.44 -0.22 17.07
CA TYR A 149 -3.17 0.16 15.86
C TYR A 149 -4.54 -0.48 15.83
N ILE A 150 -5.41 0.13 15.04
CA ILE A 150 -6.79 -0.31 14.90
C ILE A 150 -6.83 -1.65 14.17
N ARG A 151 -7.40 -2.65 14.84
CA ARG A 151 -7.78 -3.92 14.24
C ARG A 151 -9.25 -3.88 13.85
N HIS A 152 -9.54 -4.26 12.62
CA HIS A 152 -10.90 -4.46 12.13
C HIS A 152 -11.38 -5.87 12.47
N THR A 153 -12.59 -5.96 13.02
CA THR A 153 -13.24 -7.21 13.46
C THR A 153 -14.54 -7.45 12.69
N GLU A 154 -14.53 -7.06 11.42
CA GLU A 154 -15.63 -7.23 10.48
C GLU A 154 -15.98 -8.71 10.27
N ASP A 155 -17.26 -9.01 10.00
CA ASP A 155 -17.67 -10.39 9.72
C ASP A 155 -17.04 -10.84 8.36
N PRO A 156 -16.45 -12.06 8.30
CA PRO A 156 -15.85 -12.60 7.08
C PRO A 156 -16.93 -13.09 6.10
N PHE A 157 -16.96 -12.53 4.88
CA PHE A 157 -17.87 -12.91 3.80
C PHE A 157 -17.10 -13.63 2.68
N ASN A 158 -16.55 -14.81 3.00
CA ASN A 158 -15.51 -15.46 2.17
C ASN A 158 -16.01 -16.08 0.85
N LYS A 159 -17.31 -16.37 0.75
CA LYS A 159 -17.93 -17.00 -0.44
C LYS A 159 -19.33 -16.43 -0.69
N PRO A 160 -19.83 -16.50 -1.93
CA PRO A 160 -19.09 -16.85 -3.16
C PRO A 160 -18.06 -15.77 -3.55
N ALA A 161 -17.13 -16.09 -4.46
CA ALA A 161 -16.09 -15.13 -4.89
C ALA A 161 -16.66 -13.89 -5.62
N CYS A 162 -17.83 -14.03 -6.25
CA CYS A 162 -18.67 -12.92 -6.68
C CYS A 162 -19.96 -12.95 -5.86
N PRO A 163 -20.07 -12.15 -4.79
CA PRO A 163 -21.30 -12.06 -4.02
C PRO A 163 -22.39 -11.29 -4.79
N ASP A 164 -23.62 -11.26 -4.28
CA ASP A 164 -24.71 -10.47 -4.85
C ASP A 164 -24.40 -8.96 -4.86
N GLU A 165 -25.24 -8.18 -5.55
CA GLU A 165 -24.99 -6.75 -5.76
C GLU A 165 -24.88 -5.98 -4.43
N GLU A 166 -25.76 -6.29 -3.49
CA GLU A 166 -25.83 -5.68 -2.17
C GLU A 166 -24.53 -5.91 -1.38
N HIS A 167 -24.00 -7.13 -1.39
CA HIS A 167 -22.75 -7.46 -0.73
C HIS A 167 -21.52 -6.92 -1.49
N ARG A 168 -21.56 -6.78 -2.83
CA ARG A 168 -20.51 -6.05 -3.56
C ARG A 168 -20.48 -4.59 -3.13
N LEU A 169 -21.63 -3.94 -3.02
CA LEU A 169 -21.74 -2.56 -2.52
C LEU A 169 -21.36 -2.46 -1.03
N LEU A 170 -21.68 -3.44 -0.20
CA LEU A 170 -21.17 -3.53 1.18
C LEU A 170 -19.64 -3.49 1.21
N ALA A 171 -18.98 -4.25 0.33
CA ALA A 171 -17.52 -4.26 0.25
C ALA A 171 -16.96 -2.87 -0.09
N LEU A 172 -17.53 -2.20 -1.10
CA LEU A 172 -17.16 -0.84 -1.49
C LEU A 172 -17.37 0.15 -0.34
N PHE A 173 -18.56 0.15 0.28
CA PHE A 173 -18.91 1.10 1.33
C PHE A 173 -18.09 0.87 2.59
N ARG A 174 -17.82 -0.39 2.94
CA ARG A 174 -16.91 -0.75 4.04
C ARG A 174 -15.51 -0.22 3.77
N TYR A 175 -14.92 -0.51 2.60
CA TYR A 175 -13.56 -0.05 2.29
C TYR A 175 -13.48 1.47 2.29
N TRP A 176 -14.43 2.14 1.66
CA TRP A 176 -14.50 3.59 1.60
C TRP A 176 -14.54 4.21 3.01
N ASN A 177 -15.41 3.70 3.89
CA ASN A 177 -15.52 4.19 5.26
C ASN A 177 -14.29 3.86 6.10
N ILE A 178 -13.70 2.69 5.97
CA ILE A 178 -12.46 2.35 6.68
C ILE A 178 -11.37 3.37 6.39
N ILE A 179 -11.16 3.71 5.11
CA ILE A 179 -10.19 4.74 4.74
C ILE A 179 -10.64 6.13 5.21
N ASN A 180 -11.95 6.42 5.16
CA ASN A 180 -12.49 7.71 5.60
C ASN A 180 -12.21 8.02 7.08
N TYR A 181 -12.24 7.00 7.95
CA TYR A 181 -12.11 7.16 9.40
C TYR A 181 -10.75 6.74 9.97
N PHE A 182 -10.04 5.81 9.32
CA PHE A 182 -8.87 5.16 9.94
C PHE A 182 -7.58 5.24 9.13
N TYR A 183 -7.57 5.97 8.01
CA TYR A 183 -6.33 6.24 7.28
C TYR A 183 -5.69 7.58 7.70
N PRO A 184 -4.54 7.56 8.41
CA PRO A 184 -3.92 8.77 8.97
C PRO A 184 -3.48 9.78 7.90
N HIS A 185 -3.23 9.32 6.68
CA HIS A 185 -2.76 10.16 5.57
C HIS A 185 -3.88 10.56 4.59
N LYS A 186 -5.17 10.34 4.93
CA LYS A 186 -6.33 10.64 4.05
C LYS A 186 -6.24 12.03 3.42
N LYS A 187 -5.90 13.07 4.21
CA LYS A 187 -5.82 14.46 3.73
C LYS A 187 -4.81 14.66 2.59
N ILE A 188 -3.71 13.90 2.60
CA ILE A 188 -2.61 14.03 1.62
C ILE A 188 -2.82 13.06 0.46
N ASN A 189 -3.11 11.80 0.78
CA ASN A 189 -3.08 10.69 -0.18
C ASN A 189 -4.47 10.34 -0.75
N ALA A 190 -5.56 10.88 -0.18
CA ALA A 190 -6.94 10.66 -0.62
C ALA A 190 -7.83 11.93 -0.56
N PRO A 191 -7.40 13.11 -1.05
CA PRO A 191 -8.19 14.36 -0.93
C PRO A 191 -9.53 14.34 -1.69
N GLY A 192 -9.67 13.48 -2.70
CA GLY A 192 -10.90 13.33 -3.51
C GLY A 192 -11.70 12.07 -3.21
N TRP A 193 -11.67 11.57 -1.97
CA TRP A 193 -12.21 10.25 -1.60
C TRP A 193 -13.71 10.08 -1.90
N ASP A 194 -14.52 11.14 -1.76
CA ASP A 194 -15.94 11.13 -2.14
C ASP A 194 -16.17 10.84 -3.61
N LYS A 195 -15.33 11.43 -4.48
CA LYS A 195 -15.39 11.18 -5.92
C LYS A 195 -15.00 9.73 -6.22
N VAL A 196 -14.05 9.14 -5.47
CA VAL A 196 -13.68 7.73 -5.63
C VAL A 196 -14.89 6.83 -5.38
N LEU A 197 -15.68 7.10 -4.34
CA LEU A 197 -16.92 6.35 -4.06
C LEU A 197 -17.89 6.40 -5.24
N ALA A 198 -18.21 7.61 -5.69
CA ALA A 198 -19.14 7.82 -6.80
C ALA A 198 -18.67 7.13 -8.10
N ASP A 199 -17.37 7.20 -8.41
CA ASP A 199 -16.78 6.57 -9.59
C ASP A 199 -16.77 5.02 -9.51
N CYS A 200 -16.73 4.46 -8.30
CA CYS A 200 -16.66 3.01 -8.09
C CYS A 200 -18.04 2.36 -8.04
N ILE A 201 -19.08 3.05 -7.58
CA ILE A 201 -20.45 2.49 -7.47
C ILE A 201 -20.90 1.79 -8.77
N PRO A 202 -20.84 2.42 -9.96
CA PRO A 202 -21.27 1.77 -11.19
C PRO A 202 -20.51 0.47 -11.50
N GLN A 203 -19.21 0.43 -11.21
CA GLN A 203 -18.37 -0.74 -11.47
C GLN A 203 -18.73 -1.91 -10.57
N PHE A 204 -19.03 -1.66 -9.29
CA PHE A 204 -19.44 -2.69 -8.34
C PHE A 204 -20.86 -3.21 -8.62
N VAL A 205 -21.77 -2.34 -9.07
CA VAL A 205 -23.12 -2.74 -9.50
C VAL A 205 -23.05 -3.60 -10.75
N ALA A 206 -22.31 -3.16 -11.77
CA ALA A 206 -22.23 -3.82 -13.07
C ALA A 206 -21.46 -5.15 -13.06
N ALA A 207 -20.56 -5.37 -12.09
CA ALA A 207 -19.77 -6.59 -11.99
C ALA A 207 -20.68 -7.83 -11.90
N SER A 208 -20.59 -8.70 -12.91
CA SER A 208 -21.47 -9.85 -13.10
C SER A 208 -20.82 -11.17 -12.72
N ASN A 209 -19.50 -11.18 -12.53
CA ASN A 209 -18.69 -12.36 -12.23
C ASN A 209 -17.51 -12.00 -11.31
N ALA A 210 -16.79 -13.03 -10.86
CA ALA A 210 -15.72 -12.87 -9.86
C ALA A 210 -14.56 -12.02 -10.38
N GLU A 211 -14.18 -12.16 -11.64
CA GLU A 211 -13.07 -11.40 -12.24
C GLU A 211 -13.42 -9.92 -12.34
N GLU A 212 -14.61 -9.56 -12.82
CA GLU A 212 -15.08 -8.18 -12.90
C GLU A 212 -15.16 -7.52 -11.51
N TYR A 213 -15.66 -8.26 -10.50
CA TYR A 213 -15.74 -7.77 -9.13
C TYR A 213 -14.36 -7.57 -8.50
N GLN A 214 -13.46 -8.55 -8.65
CA GLN A 214 -12.09 -8.48 -8.16
C GLN A 214 -11.32 -7.34 -8.83
N LEU A 215 -11.51 -7.15 -10.14
CA LEU A 215 -10.91 -6.04 -10.88
C LEU A 215 -11.46 -4.68 -10.42
N ALA A 216 -12.76 -4.58 -10.15
CA ALA A 216 -13.36 -3.36 -9.59
C ALA A 216 -12.78 -3.03 -8.20
N PHE A 217 -12.57 -4.05 -7.36
CA PHE A 217 -11.95 -3.88 -6.05
C PHE A 217 -10.46 -3.52 -6.16
N LEU A 218 -9.70 -4.15 -7.05
CA LEU A 218 -8.30 -3.81 -7.29
C LEU A 218 -8.14 -2.36 -7.79
N LYS A 219 -9.05 -1.89 -8.65
CA LYS A 219 -9.11 -0.48 -9.05
C LYS A 219 -9.38 0.43 -7.85
N LEU A 220 -10.30 0.05 -6.97
CA LEU A 220 -10.60 0.80 -5.75
C LEU A 220 -9.37 0.92 -4.85
N THR A 221 -8.63 -0.17 -4.60
CA THR A 221 -7.41 -0.12 -3.76
C THR A 221 -6.33 0.76 -4.39
N ALA A 222 -6.17 0.71 -5.72
CA ALA A 222 -5.24 1.55 -6.47
C ALA A 222 -5.57 3.05 -6.42
N ARG A 223 -6.80 3.45 -6.06
CA ARG A 223 -7.14 4.86 -5.83
C ARG A 223 -6.56 5.42 -4.52
N LEU A 224 -6.15 4.56 -3.59
CA LEU A 224 -5.43 4.96 -2.39
C LEU A 224 -3.93 5.08 -2.71
N LYS A 225 -3.38 6.29 -2.64
CA LYS A 225 -1.94 6.54 -2.86
C LYS A 225 -1.11 6.09 -1.66
N ASP A 226 -1.13 4.80 -1.39
CA ASP A 226 -0.47 4.15 -0.27
C ASP A 226 0.27 2.89 -0.77
N SER A 227 1.59 2.84 -0.60
CA SER A 227 2.39 1.66 -0.96
C SER A 227 2.17 0.45 -0.03
N HIS A 228 1.45 0.63 1.08
CA HIS A 228 0.88 -0.44 1.92
C HIS A 228 -0.58 -0.76 1.56
N SER A 229 -1.13 -0.18 0.49
CA SER A 229 -2.42 -0.63 -0.03
C SER A 229 -2.22 -1.96 -0.76
N PHE A 230 -2.78 -3.01 -0.17
CA PHE A 230 -2.67 -4.38 -0.66
C PHE A 230 -4.02 -4.90 -1.12
N PHE A 231 -4.00 -5.79 -2.11
CA PHE A 231 -5.14 -6.57 -2.55
C PHE A 231 -4.75 -8.06 -2.60
N GLN A 232 -5.54 -8.91 -1.98
CA GLN A 232 -5.36 -10.36 -1.98
C GLN A 232 -6.71 -11.05 -2.16
N GLN A 233 -6.76 -12.00 -3.08
CA GLN A 233 -7.86 -12.94 -3.25
C GLN A 233 -7.28 -14.23 -3.84
N GLU A 234 -7.60 -15.38 -3.25
CA GLU A 234 -6.90 -16.64 -3.54
C GLU A 234 -6.86 -17.00 -5.04
N ASP A 235 -7.99 -16.97 -5.73
CA ASP A 235 -8.12 -17.34 -7.14
C ASP A 235 -7.47 -16.29 -8.06
N TRP A 236 -7.66 -15.00 -7.76
CA TRP A 236 -7.00 -13.91 -8.46
C TRP A 236 -5.48 -14.01 -8.37
N ASN A 237 -4.93 -14.22 -7.17
CA ASN A 237 -3.49 -14.35 -6.96
C ASN A 237 -2.93 -15.61 -7.65
N LYS A 238 -3.70 -16.72 -7.67
CA LYS A 238 -3.32 -17.92 -8.42
C LYS A 238 -3.21 -17.66 -9.91
N ALA A 239 -4.15 -16.92 -10.49
CA ALA A 239 -4.15 -16.57 -11.91
C ALA A 239 -3.07 -15.53 -12.24
N HIS A 240 -2.93 -14.47 -11.45
CA HIS A 240 -2.25 -13.24 -11.89
C HIS A 240 -0.93 -12.91 -11.18
N THR A 241 -0.44 -13.70 -10.21
CA THR A 241 0.75 -13.27 -9.43
C THR A 241 1.87 -14.30 -9.29
N ARG A 242 1.79 -15.46 -9.96
CA ARG A 242 2.71 -16.58 -9.70
C ARG A 242 4.04 -16.56 -10.44
N LEU A 243 4.11 -15.86 -11.57
CA LEU A 243 5.21 -15.98 -12.53
C LEU A 243 6.03 -14.68 -12.63
N ASN A 244 7.35 -14.80 -12.81
CA ASN A 244 8.28 -13.67 -12.85
C ASN A 244 9.44 -13.93 -13.82
N MET A 245 10.09 -12.86 -14.27
CA MET A 245 11.39 -12.94 -14.91
C MET A 245 12.51 -13.05 -13.85
N PRO A 246 13.63 -13.72 -14.16
CA PRO A 246 14.77 -13.82 -13.26
C PRO A 246 15.64 -12.56 -13.39
N PHE A 247 15.06 -11.38 -13.22
CA PHE A 247 15.80 -10.13 -13.15
C PHE A 247 14.97 -9.04 -12.47
N ASP A 248 15.64 -8.00 -11.99
CA ASP A 248 15.01 -6.83 -11.39
C ASP A 248 15.01 -5.66 -12.37
N LEU A 249 13.96 -4.84 -12.32
CA LEU A 249 13.79 -3.67 -13.18
C LEU A 249 13.84 -2.38 -12.37
N SER A 250 14.38 -1.31 -12.96
CA SER A 250 14.17 0.06 -12.48
C SER A 250 13.62 0.93 -13.60
N PHE A 251 12.80 1.90 -13.21
CA PHE A 251 12.22 2.87 -14.13
C PHE A 251 13.14 4.10 -14.20
N ILE A 252 13.75 4.31 -15.37
CA ILE A 252 14.75 5.35 -15.60
C ILE A 252 14.36 6.09 -16.88
N ASN A 253 14.21 7.41 -16.80
CA ASN A 253 13.91 8.28 -17.94
C ASN A 253 12.71 7.78 -18.79
N GLY A 254 11.65 7.32 -18.14
CA GLY A 254 10.41 6.89 -18.81
C GLY A 254 10.39 5.43 -19.28
N ARG A 255 11.45 4.64 -19.03
CA ARG A 255 11.60 3.27 -19.56
C ARG A 255 12.05 2.30 -18.47
N PHE A 256 11.78 1.01 -18.67
CA PHE A 256 12.23 -0.05 -17.76
C PHE A 256 13.54 -0.66 -18.24
N TYR A 257 14.55 -0.68 -17.37
CA TYR A 257 15.83 -1.31 -17.62
C TYR A 257 16.12 -2.42 -16.62
N ILE A 258 16.78 -3.48 -17.09
CA ILE A 258 17.34 -4.50 -16.21
C ILE A 258 18.47 -3.88 -15.40
N ILE A 259 18.37 -3.95 -14.08
CA ILE A 259 19.39 -3.49 -13.13
C ILE A 259 20.04 -4.67 -12.41
N LYS A 260 20.89 -4.39 -11.41
CA LYS A 260 21.46 -5.38 -10.50
C LYS A 260 20.38 -6.39 -10.09
N SER A 261 20.67 -7.67 -10.32
CA SER A 261 19.79 -8.75 -9.90
C SER A 261 20.55 -9.88 -9.24
N ARG A 262 19.82 -10.79 -8.61
CA ARG A 262 20.38 -11.96 -7.90
C ARG A 262 20.43 -13.22 -8.75
N TYR A 263 20.12 -13.14 -10.05
CA TYR A 263 19.88 -14.31 -10.89
C TYR A 263 20.85 -14.44 -12.07
N ASP A 264 22.12 -14.06 -11.88
CA ASP A 264 23.13 -13.97 -12.93
C ASP A 264 23.18 -15.20 -13.85
N SER A 265 23.18 -16.42 -13.30
CA SER A 265 23.21 -17.65 -14.09
C SER A 265 21.96 -17.85 -14.95
N LEU A 266 20.77 -17.51 -14.42
CA LEU A 266 19.51 -17.59 -15.18
C LEU A 266 19.45 -16.50 -16.26
N MET A 267 19.88 -15.29 -15.94
CA MET A 267 19.98 -14.19 -16.91
C MET A 267 20.93 -14.56 -18.05
N ASN A 268 22.12 -15.08 -17.73
CA ASN A 268 23.11 -15.50 -18.71
C ASN A 268 22.58 -16.62 -19.61
N ALA A 269 21.90 -17.62 -19.05
CA ALA A 269 21.29 -18.70 -19.82
C ALA A 269 20.22 -18.19 -20.82
N LEU A 270 19.53 -17.10 -20.48
CA LEU A 270 18.54 -16.45 -21.33
C LEU A 270 19.13 -15.26 -22.13
N ASN A 271 20.44 -15.04 -22.05
CA ASN A 271 21.18 -13.94 -22.66
C ASN A 271 20.61 -12.54 -22.28
N PHE A 272 20.07 -12.36 -21.08
CA PHE A 272 19.74 -11.02 -20.54
C PHE A 272 20.96 -10.39 -19.88
N LYS A 273 21.05 -9.07 -19.96
CA LYS A 273 22.15 -8.30 -19.41
C LYS A 273 21.63 -7.07 -18.66
N ILE A 274 22.38 -6.66 -17.64
CA ILE A 274 22.17 -5.37 -16.99
C ILE A 274 22.31 -4.27 -18.06
N GLY A 275 21.37 -3.32 -18.06
CA GLY A 275 21.25 -2.26 -19.05
C GLY A 275 20.36 -2.58 -20.26
N ASP A 276 19.83 -3.80 -20.39
CA ASP A 276 18.80 -4.08 -21.40
C ASP A 276 17.52 -3.28 -21.08
N GLU A 277 16.98 -2.56 -22.06
CA GLU A 277 15.66 -1.93 -21.99
C GLU A 277 14.58 -2.97 -22.34
N ILE A 278 13.51 -3.07 -21.56
CA ILE A 278 12.34 -3.87 -21.94
C ILE A 278 11.40 -2.98 -22.77
N VAL A 279 11.17 -3.34 -24.03
CA VAL A 279 10.40 -2.51 -24.99
C VAL A 279 9.03 -3.08 -25.32
N GLY A 280 8.83 -4.40 -25.21
CA GLY A 280 7.53 -5.03 -25.50
C GLY A 280 7.38 -6.41 -24.90
N ILE A 281 6.13 -6.84 -24.69
CA ILE A 281 5.77 -8.15 -24.19
C ILE A 281 4.56 -8.67 -24.97
N ASN A 282 4.66 -9.87 -25.54
CA ASN A 282 3.63 -10.49 -26.39
C ASN A 282 3.12 -9.55 -27.50
N GLY A 283 4.05 -8.88 -28.19
CA GLY A 283 3.74 -7.89 -29.22
C GLY A 283 3.18 -6.55 -28.73
N LYS A 284 2.88 -6.39 -27.43
CA LYS A 284 2.40 -5.13 -26.84
C LYS A 284 3.56 -4.25 -26.37
N PRO A 285 3.66 -2.98 -26.79
CA PRO A 285 4.64 -2.03 -26.26
C PRO A 285 4.51 -1.85 -24.74
N VAL A 286 5.66 -1.70 -24.06
CA VAL A 286 5.66 -1.49 -22.60
C VAL A 286 4.91 -0.22 -22.19
N ALA A 287 4.95 0.84 -23.01
CA ALA A 287 4.18 2.07 -22.74
C ALA A 287 2.67 1.82 -22.66
N ASP A 288 2.12 1.02 -23.57
CA ASP A 288 0.70 0.67 -23.54
C ASP A 288 0.37 -0.22 -22.35
N ARG A 289 1.29 -1.12 -21.99
CA ARG A 289 1.13 -1.97 -20.81
C ARG A 289 1.16 -1.17 -19.50
N ILE A 290 1.99 -0.13 -19.42
CA ILE A 290 1.99 0.82 -18.31
C ILE A 290 0.60 1.48 -18.19
N ASN A 291 -0.02 1.88 -19.30
CA ASN A 291 -1.35 2.49 -19.30
C ASN A 291 -2.44 1.55 -18.76
N ASP A 292 -2.37 0.26 -19.06
CA ASP A 292 -3.28 -0.74 -18.50
C ASP A 292 -3.04 -0.99 -17.00
N LEU A 293 -1.78 -1.01 -16.59
CA LEU A 293 -1.35 -1.37 -15.24
C LEU A 293 -1.54 -0.25 -14.24
N LYS A 294 -1.37 1.00 -14.67
CA LYS A 294 -1.38 2.18 -13.79
C LYS A 294 -2.69 2.33 -13.00
N PRO A 295 -3.88 2.12 -13.58
CA PRO A 295 -5.16 2.14 -12.84
C PRO A 295 -5.33 1.00 -11.82
N LEU A 296 -4.45 -0.01 -11.86
CA LEU A 296 -4.51 -1.22 -11.03
C LEU A 296 -3.38 -1.27 -9.99
N THR A 297 -2.51 -0.26 -9.96
CA THR A 297 -1.27 -0.29 -9.20
C THR A 297 -1.26 0.79 -8.12
N THR A 298 -0.99 0.37 -6.88
CA THR A 298 -0.83 1.26 -5.73
C THR A 298 0.59 1.81 -5.65
N GLY A 299 0.74 2.96 -5.00
CA GLY A 299 2.02 3.59 -4.72
C GLY A 299 1.84 4.99 -4.16
N THR A 300 2.63 5.35 -3.17
CA THR A 300 2.55 6.66 -2.49
C THR A 300 3.19 7.79 -3.30
N ASN A 301 4.15 7.47 -4.18
CA ASN A 301 4.73 8.41 -5.13
C ASN A 301 4.93 7.76 -6.51
N GLU A 302 5.29 8.59 -7.49
CA GLU A 302 5.40 8.13 -8.88
C GLU A 302 6.43 6.99 -9.04
N LEU A 303 7.57 7.08 -8.36
CA LEU A 303 8.62 6.08 -8.46
C LEU A 303 8.20 4.74 -7.83
N SER A 304 7.47 4.76 -6.72
CA SER A 304 6.91 3.54 -6.11
C SER A 304 5.77 2.92 -6.93
N VAL A 305 4.97 3.73 -7.64
CA VAL A 305 4.02 3.22 -8.64
C VAL A 305 4.77 2.48 -9.75
N TYR A 306 5.78 3.08 -10.38
CA TYR A 306 6.51 2.41 -11.46
C TYR A 306 7.31 1.19 -10.99
N ARG A 307 7.83 1.21 -9.77
CA ARG A 307 8.42 0.02 -9.12
C ARG A 307 7.41 -1.13 -9.09
N ASN A 308 6.19 -0.87 -8.62
CA ASN A 308 5.13 -1.87 -8.53
C ASN A 308 4.65 -2.32 -9.92
N ILE A 309 4.54 -1.40 -10.89
CA ILE A 309 4.26 -1.73 -12.30
C ILE A 309 5.35 -2.66 -12.84
N GLY A 310 6.64 -2.38 -12.58
CA GLY A 310 7.75 -3.24 -12.97
C GLY A 310 7.62 -4.66 -12.43
N ALA A 311 7.15 -4.81 -11.19
CA ALA A 311 6.87 -6.11 -10.58
C ALA A 311 5.64 -6.82 -11.20
N MET A 312 4.69 -6.08 -11.75
CA MET A 312 3.48 -6.61 -12.41
C MET A 312 3.65 -6.79 -13.92
N LEU A 313 4.72 -6.25 -14.51
CA LEU A 313 4.93 -6.12 -15.94
C LEU A 313 4.89 -7.46 -16.68
N PHE A 314 5.12 -8.59 -16.02
CA PHE A 314 5.09 -9.93 -16.63
C PHE A 314 3.98 -10.85 -16.07
N LYS A 315 3.19 -10.35 -15.12
CA LYS A 315 2.35 -11.18 -14.23
C LYS A 315 0.89 -11.29 -14.66
N ILE A 316 0.39 -10.32 -15.43
CA ILE A 316 -1.05 -10.20 -15.68
C ILE A 316 -1.59 -11.23 -16.68
N ASP A 317 -0.76 -11.80 -17.55
CA ASP A 317 -1.31 -12.53 -18.72
C ASP A 317 -1.41 -14.05 -18.53
N THR A 318 -1.23 -14.60 -17.31
CA THR A 318 -1.31 -16.04 -16.94
C THR A 318 -0.46 -17.05 -17.74
N VAL A 319 0.27 -16.63 -18.77
CA VAL A 319 1.03 -17.52 -19.66
C VAL A 319 2.37 -17.95 -19.06
N ALA A 320 2.71 -19.24 -19.20
CA ALA A 320 3.97 -19.80 -18.71
C ALA A 320 5.22 -19.33 -19.50
N SER A 321 5.01 -18.85 -20.72
CA SER A 321 6.05 -18.30 -21.60
C SER A 321 5.55 -17.06 -22.32
N ILE A 322 6.46 -16.12 -22.57
CA ILE A 322 6.16 -14.86 -23.25
C ILE A 322 7.17 -14.60 -24.37
N GLN A 323 6.74 -13.79 -25.34
CA GLN A 323 7.66 -13.10 -26.23
C GLN A 323 8.06 -11.77 -25.56
N ILE A 324 9.35 -11.53 -25.39
CA ILE A 324 9.87 -10.28 -24.81
C ILE A 324 10.74 -9.57 -25.83
N GLY A 325 10.40 -8.31 -26.10
CA GLY A 325 11.22 -7.39 -26.86
C GLY A 325 12.17 -6.66 -25.92
N ILE A 326 13.46 -6.69 -26.23
CA ILE A 326 14.48 -5.92 -25.52
C ILE A 326 15.26 -5.03 -26.48
N LYS A 327 15.77 -3.91 -25.98
CA LYS A 327 16.72 -3.05 -26.70
C LYS A 327 18.06 -3.03 -25.99
N ARG A 328 19.12 -3.33 -26.73
CA ARG A 328 20.51 -3.39 -26.26
C ARG A 328 21.40 -2.65 -27.25
N GLN A 329 22.15 -1.65 -26.78
CA GLN A 329 23.08 -0.88 -27.62
C GLN A 329 22.44 -0.30 -28.91
N GLY A 330 21.17 0.07 -28.85
CA GLY A 330 20.42 0.60 -29.99
C GLY A 330 19.67 -0.44 -30.81
N GLU A 331 20.06 -1.72 -30.73
CA GLU A 331 19.43 -2.81 -31.46
C GLU A 331 18.26 -3.41 -30.68
N THR A 332 17.16 -3.69 -31.38
CA THR A 332 16.00 -4.37 -30.80
C THR A 332 16.04 -5.85 -31.17
N MET A 333 15.80 -6.71 -30.17
CA MET A 333 15.70 -8.15 -30.36
C MET A 333 14.51 -8.71 -29.61
N GLU A 334 13.93 -9.76 -30.18
CA GLU A 334 12.83 -10.50 -29.56
C GLU A 334 13.31 -11.86 -29.07
N LYS A 335 12.75 -12.29 -27.94
CA LYS A 335 13.06 -13.59 -27.34
C LYS A 335 11.80 -14.28 -26.86
N HIS A 336 11.75 -15.59 -27.03
CA HIS A 336 10.75 -16.42 -26.37
C HIS A 336 11.37 -16.99 -25.10
N VAL A 337 10.75 -16.72 -23.95
CA VAL A 337 11.29 -17.09 -22.65
C VAL A 337 10.20 -17.65 -21.74
N SER A 338 10.56 -18.65 -20.95
CA SER A 338 9.71 -19.17 -19.88
C SER A 338 9.81 -18.29 -18.64
N LEU A 339 8.68 -18.07 -17.98
CA LEU A 339 8.62 -17.39 -16.70
C LEU A 339 8.90 -18.38 -15.54
N TYR A 340 9.34 -17.85 -14.41
CA TYR A 340 9.68 -18.60 -13.22
C TYR A 340 8.66 -18.39 -12.11
N THR A 341 8.33 -19.46 -11.39
CA THR A 341 7.52 -19.32 -10.18
C THR A 341 8.31 -18.59 -9.08
N GLY A 342 7.60 -17.89 -8.19
CA GLY A 342 8.23 -17.29 -7.01
C GLY A 342 9.02 -18.31 -6.17
N ALA A 343 8.52 -19.54 -6.06
CA ALA A 343 9.19 -20.64 -5.37
C ALA A 343 10.50 -21.07 -6.07
N ALA A 344 10.52 -21.12 -7.41
CA ALA A 344 11.72 -21.44 -8.18
C ALA A 344 12.81 -20.36 -8.00
N LEU A 345 12.42 -19.08 -8.11
CA LEU A 345 13.34 -17.96 -7.86
C LEU A 345 13.83 -17.92 -6.41
N TYR A 346 12.97 -18.22 -5.45
CA TYR A 346 13.35 -18.33 -4.04
C TYR A 346 14.38 -19.44 -3.81
N LYS A 347 14.14 -20.64 -4.34
CA LYS A 347 15.08 -21.77 -4.28
C LYS A 347 16.41 -21.42 -4.95
N TYR A 348 16.38 -20.72 -6.08
CA TYR A 348 17.60 -20.23 -6.73
C TYR A 348 18.40 -19.33 -5.78
N ARG A 349 17.77 -18.35 -5.12
CA ARG A 349 18.45 -17.44 -4.18
C ARG A 349 19.06 -18.19 -2.99
N GLN A 350 18.39 -19.22 -2.48
CA GLN A 350 18.96 -20.07 -1.42
C GLN A 350 20.23 -20.81 -1.88
N GLY A 351 20.28 -21.25 -3.14
CA GLY A 351 21.47 -21.87 -3.74
C GLY A 351 22.59 -20.89 -4.12
N HIS A 352 22.33 -19.58 -4.09
CA HIS A 352 23.27 -18.52 -4.46
C HIS A 352 23.28 -17.40 -3.41
N PRO A 353 23.70 -17.70 -2.16
CA PRO A 353 23.70 -16.70 -1.10
C PRO A 353 24.72 -15.58 -1.39
N LEU A 354 24.37 -14.34 -1.03
CA LEU A 354 25.32 -13.23 -1.08
C LEU A 354 26.06 -13.13 0.26
N LYS A 355 27.27 -12.56 0.22
CA LYS A 355 27.95 -12.15 1.45
C LYS A 355 27.18 -11.02 2.12
N ALA A 356 26.88 -11.19 3.40
CA ALA A 356 26.19 -10.18 4.20
C ALA A 356 27.04 -8.90 4.37
N TRP A 357 28.37 -9.01 4.39
CA TRP A 357 29.28 -7.87 4.28
C TRP A 357 30.60 -8.28 3.63
N GLU A 358 31.31 -7.31 3.07
CA GLU A 358 32.64 -7.52 2.46
C GLU A 358 33.51 -6.26 2.51
N ASP A 359 34.83 -6.48 2.62
CA ASP A 359 35.84 -5.44 2.45
C ASP A 359 36.03 -5.15 0.96
N MET A 360 35.85 -3.89 0.58
CA MET A 360 36.01 -3.38 -0.79
C MET A 360 37.38 -2.73 -1.02
N GLY A 361 38.31 -2.88 -0.06
CA GLY A 361 39.61 -2.23 -0.05
C GLY A 361 39.52 -0.75 0.36
N ASN A 362 40.68 -0.12 0.54
CA ASN A 362 40.81 1.28 0.94
C ASN A 362 40.13 1.62 2.29
N GLY A 363 39.88 0.62 3.14
CA GLY A 363 39.14 0.76 4.40
C GLY A 363 37.64 0.97 4.20
N VAL A 364 37.09 0.62 3.03
CA VAL A 364 35.67 0.69 2.73
C VAL A 364 35.03 -0.69 2.88
N TRP A 365 33.97 -0.78 3.67
CA TRP A 365 33.19 -2.01 3.82
C TRP A 365 31.79 -1.82 3.25
N TYR A 366 31.25 -2.85 2.62
CA TYR A 366 29.86 -2.87 2.15
C TYR A 366 29.04 -3.89 2.92
N VAL A 367 27.93 -3.42 3.48
CA VAL A 367 27.03 -4.21 4.34
C VAL A 367 25.67 -4.33 3.67
N ARG A 368 25.28 -5.57 3.36
CA ARG A 368 23.95 -5.97 2.90
C ARG A 368 23.11 -6.42 4.10
N ILE A 369 22.58 -5.47 4.87
CA ILE A 369 21.88 -5.78 6.13
C ILE A 369 20.68 -6.72 5.92
N CYS A 370 20.04 -6.71 4.76
CA CYS A 370 18.97 -7.63 4.38
C CYS A 370 19.36 -9.12 4.36
N GLU A 371 20.66 -9.44 4.24
CA GLU A 371 21.15 -10.84 4.30
C GLU A 371 21.34 -11.33 5.73
N ILE A 372 21.23 -10.45 6.72
CA ILE A 372 21.36 -10.80 8.13
C ILE A 372 19.96 -11.02 8.70
N THR A 373 19.65 -12.26 9.06
CA THR A 373 18.37 -12.64 9.67
C THR A 373 18.50 -13.14 11.11
N GLN A 374 19.74 -13.26 11.60
CA GLN A 374 20.05 -13.72 12.95
C GLN A 374 20.82 -12.62 13.69
N PRO A 375 20.29 -12.06 14.79
CA PRO A 375 20.94 -10.95 15.47
C PRO A 375 22.36 -11.27 15.97
N ALA A 376 22.66 -12.51 16.35
CA ALA A 376 24.00 -12.92 16.80
C ALA A 376 25.10 -12.70 15.74
N THR A 377 24.75 -12.65 14.45
CA THR A 377 25.68 -12.34 13.36
C THR A 377 26.25 -10.92 13.47
N LEU A 378 25.54 -10.00 14.12
CA LEU A 378 25.97 -8.62 14.30
C LEU A 378 27.30 -8.51 15.08
N THR A 379 27.57 -9.39 16.04
CA THR A 379 28.83 -9.37 16.81
C THR A 379 30.04 -9.47 15.89
N LYS A 380 29.99 -10.39 14.91
CA LYS A 380 31.08 -10.56 13.94
C LYS A 380 31.13 -9.40 12.94
N LEU A 381 29.99 -8.95 12.43
CA LEU A 381 29.92 -7.78 11.55
C LEU A 381 30.60 -6.56 12.20
N PHE A 382 30.21 -6.19 13.42
CA PHE A 382 30.74 -5.02 14.10
C PHE A 382 32.22 -5.18 14.47
N ALA A 383 32.66 -6.40 14.81
CA ALA A 383 34.09 -6.68 14.98
C ALA A 383 34.89 -6.50 13.68
N ASP A 384 34.30 -6.76 12.51
CA ASP A 384 35.00 -6.58 11.23
C ASP A 384 35.03 -5.11 10.78
N ILE A 385 33.96 -4.35 11.03
CA ILE A 385 33.82 -2.99 10.49
C ILE A 385 34.21 -1.87 11.45
N HIS A 386 34.50 -2.15 12.74
CA HIS A 386 34.71 -1.09 13.74
C HIS A 386 35.82 -0.09 13.37
N GLU A 387 36.90 -0.56 12.72
CA GLU A 387 38.02 0.27 12.23
C GLU A 387 37.86 0.74 10.77
N ALA A 388 36.71 0.49 10.14
CA ALA A 388 36.50 0.88 8.75
C ALA A 388 36.49 2.41 8.57
N LYS A 389 37.21 2.92 7.57
CA LYS A 389 37.15 4.34 7.20
C LYS A 389 35.75 4.73 6.74
N THR A 390 35.10 3.89 5.94
CA THR A 390 33.71 4.10 5.51
C THR A 390 32.95 2.79 5.43
N VAL A 391 31.72 2.78 5.90
CA VAL A 391 30.76 1.68 5.71
C VAL A 391 29.66 2.15 4.76
N ILE A 392 29.51 1.43 3.65
CA ILE A 392 28.35 1.54 2.75
C ILE A 392 27.27 0.58 3.28
N TRP A 393 26.17 1.14 3.79
CA TRP A 393 25.09 0.40 4.42
C TRP A 393 23.88 0.31 3.49
N ASP A 394 23.56 -0.89 2.99
CA ASP A 394 22.53 -1.06 1.94
C ASP A 394 21.12 -1.21 2.50
N MET A 395 20.30 -0.17 2.36
CA MET A 395 18.88 -0.16 2.73
C MET A 395 17.95 -0.25 1.52
N ARG A 396 18.47 -0.58 0.32
CA ARG A 396 17.65 -0.78 -0.90
C ARG A 396 16.81 -2.05 -0.82
N ALA A 397 17.17 -2.99 0.05
CA ALA A 397 16.41 -4.21 0.32
C ALA A 397 15.92 -4.22 1.78
N TYR A 398 14.81 -4.94 2.00
CA TYR A 398 14.12 -4.93 3.29
C TYR A 398 14.94 -5.67 4.38
N PRO A 399 15.22 -5.04 5.53
CA PRO A 399 15.99 -5.68 6.61
C PRO A 399 15.10 -6.57 7.50
N ASP A 400 15.73 -7.44 8.29
CA ASP A 400 15.03 -8.18 9.35
C ASP A 400 14.76 -7.29 10.57
N PHE A 401 13.54 -7.33 11.09
CA PHE A 401 13.11 -6.49 12.22
C PHE A 401 13.89 -6.75 13.51
N LYS A 402 14.14 -8.02 13.86
CA LYS A 402 14.87 -8.38 15.09
C LYS A 402 16.32 -7.96 15.00
N VAL A 403 16.91 -8.04 13.81
CA VAL A 403 18.26 -7.55 13.55
C VAL A 403 18.31 -6.02 13.73
N MET A 404 17.35 -5.29 13.15
CA MET A 404 17.27 -3.83 13.28
C MET A 404 17.06 -3.35 14.73
N GLN A 405 16.42 -4.15 15.58
CA GLN A 405 16.33 -3.83 17.01
C GLN A 405 17.71 -3.84 17.71
N GLN A 406 18.63 -4.73 17.30
CA GLN A 406 19.91 -4.92 18.00
C GLN A 406 21.07 -4.08 17.43
N VAL A 407 20.99 -3.59 16.18
CA VAL A 407 22.09 -2.82 15.55
C VAL A 407 22.40 -1.50 16.27
N LYS A 408 21.45 -0.98 17.05
CA LYS A 408 21.55 0.36 17.66
C LYS A 408 22.82 0.53 18.51
N ASN A 409 23.17 -0.47 19.32
CA ASN A 409 24.35 -0.44 20.19
C ASN A 409 25.68 -0.33 19.42
N GLY A 410 25.71 -0.82 18.18
CA GLY A 410 26.90 -0.74 17.33
C GLY A 410 26.99 0.57 16.55
N LEU A 411 25.93 1.38 16.48
CA LEU A 411 25.84 2.54 15.57
C LEU A 411 25.60 3.88 16.26
N PHE A 412 25.00 3.88 17.45
CA PHE A 412 24.63 5.08 18.18
C PHE A 412 25.26 5.10 19.57
N THR A 413 25.82 6.24 19.95
CA THR A 413 26.32 6.50 21.31
C THR A 413 25.20 6.84 22.29
N GLU A 414 24.09 7.40 21.79
CA GLU A 414 22.93 7.85 22.56
C GLU A 414 21.63 7.53 21.82
N SER A 415 20.58 7.17 22.57
CA SER A 415 19.25 6.99 22.01
C SER A 415 18.58 8.36 21.80
N LYS A 416 18.28 8.71 20.55
CA LYS A 416 17.45 9.88 20.22
C LYS A 416 15.99 9.45 20.06
N ILE A 417 15.06 10.38 20.27
CA ILE A 417 13.67 10.24 19.82
C ILE A 417 13.72 9.94 18.31
N GLN A 418 12.88 9.04 17.79
CA GLN A 418 12.99 8.56 16.39
C GLN A 418 11.84 9.05 15.49
N GLY A 419 10.70 9.39 16.08
CA GLY A 419 9.56 9.94 15.35
C GLY A 419 8.38 10.29 16.26
N THR A 420 7.31 10.75 15.61
CA THR A 420 5.98 10.85 16.20
C THR A 420 5.05 9.89 15.45
N ASP A 421 4.48 8.94 16.18
CA ASP A 421 3.46 8.02 15.66
C ASP A 421 2.07 8.65 15.85
N CYS A 422 1.20 8.46 14.87
CA CYS A 422 -0.18 8.94 14.85
C CYS A 422 -1.10 7.71 14.85
N ASN A 423 -1.57 7.32 16.05
CA ASN A 423 -2.39 6.13 16.26
C ASN A 423 -3.87 6.49 16.25
N GLY A 424 -4.69 5.70 15.55
CA GLY A 424 -6.13 5.92 15.51
C GLY A 424 -6.77 5.73 16.89
N ILE A 425 -7.77 6.54 17.23
CA ILE A 425 -8.47 6.48 18.51
C ILE A 425 -9.77 5.70 18.31
N VAL A 426 -9.84 4.48 18.85
CA VAL A 426 -11.02 3.61 18.67
C VAL A 426 -12.31 4.25 19.17
N ASP A 427 -12.23 4.95 20.30
CA ASP A 427 -13.35 5.66 20.91
C ASP A 427 -13.80 6.90 20.12
N PHE A 428 -12.99 7.37 19.18
CA PHE A 428 -13.31 8.52 18.34
C PHE A 428 -12.80 8.29 16.89
N PRO A 429 -13.51 7.46 16.09
CA PRO A 429 -13.14 7.17 14.71
C PRO A 429 -12.94 8.44 13.87
N GLY A 430 -11.86 8.54 13.10
CA GLY A 430 -11.50 9.78 12.40
C GLY A 430 -10.56 10.71 13.18
N SER A 431 -10.22 10.37 14.42
CA SER A 431 -9.19 11.05 15.21
C SER A 431 -7.98 10.15 15.47
N PHE A 432 -6.82 10.77 15.58
CA PHE A 432 -5.54 10.15 15.84
C PHE A 432 -4.81 10.86 16.97
N ALA A 433 -4.17 10.11 17.86
CA ALA A 433 -3.32 10.62 18.91
C ALA A 433 -1.85 10.56 18.47
N LYS A 434 -1.14 11.68 18.64
CA LYS A 434 0.31 11.79 18.42
C LYS A 434 1.06 11.29 19.65
N HIS A 435 1.96 10.34 19.45
CA HIS A 435 2.85 9.80 20.48
C HIS A 435 4.30 10.01 20.07
N THR A 436 5.02 10.83 20.83
CA THR A 436 6.45 11.10 20.63
C THR A 436 7.27 10.08 21.41
N GLY A 437 8.28 9.49 20.76
CA GLY A 437 9.10 8.42 21.36
C GLY A 437 9.14 7.14 20.52
N GLY A 438 8.49 7.13 19.36
CA GLY A 438 8.50 6.03 18.41
C GLY A 438 9.91 5.62 18.01
N GLY A 439 10.09 4.34 17.67
CA GLY A 439 11.36 3.72 17.32
C GLY A 439 11.37 2.19 17.37
N PHE A 440 12.38 1.52 16.80
CA PHE A 440 12.51 0.05 16.97
C PHE A 440 12.67 -0.27 18.46
N GLY A 441 11.74 -1.04 19.02
CA GLY A 441 11.71 -1.37 20.45
C GLY A 441 13.07 -1.76 21.02
N GLN A 442 13.38 -1.27 22.22
CA GLN A 442 14.65 -1.50 22.91
C GLN A 442 14.70 -2.93 23.47
N SER A 443 15.03 -3.89 22.62
CA SER A 443 15.67 -5.12 23.09
C SER A 443 17.13 -4.99 22.72
N ASN A 444 17.96 -4.48 23.63
CA ASN A 444 19.39 -4.34 23.40
C ASN A 444 20.11 -5.39 24.25
N SER A 445 20.20 -6.61 23.74
CA SER A 445 20.83 -7.74 24.46
C SER A 445 22.29 -7.98 24.03
N LEU A 446 22.70 -7.44 22.89
CA LEU A 446 24.04 -7.64 22.34
C LEU A 446 24.98 -6.48 22.69
N SER A 447 26.20 -6.84 23.12
CA SER A 447 27.32 -5.91 23.22
C SER A 447 28.08 -5.90 21.89
N LEU A 448 28.05 -4.77 21.18
CA LEU A 448 28.64 -4.60 19.86
C LEU A 448 29.74 -3.55 19.92
N PRO A 449 30.90 -3.75 19.26
CA PRO A 449 31.86 -2.67 19.03
C PRO A 449 31.17 -1.48 18.35
N LEU A 450 31.35 -0.28 18.91
CA LEU A 450 30.76 0.93 18.35
C LEU A 450 31.51 1.34 17.08
N TYR A 451 30.78 1.48 15.97
CA TYR A 451 31.28 2.04 14.74
C TYR A 451 31.03 3.55 14.67
N THR A 452 32.10 4.36 14.66
CA THR A 452 32.03 5.84 14.60
C THR A 452 32.50 6.43 13.26
N GLY A 453 33.01 5.60 12.36
CA GLY A 453 33.49 6.01 11.03
C GLY A 453 32.40 6.55 10.09
N ARG A 454 32.79 6.94 8.87
CA ARG A 454 31.84 7.50 7.89
C ARG A 454 30.84 6.44 7.42
N MET A 455 29.57 6.80 7.26
CA MET A 455 28.55 5.90 6.73
C MET A 455 27.86 6.50 5.51
N ILE A 456 27.68 5.68 4.47
CA ILE A 456 26.87 6.00 3.30
C ILE A 456 25.71 5.00 3.28
N VAL A 457 24.50 5.47 3.55
CA VAL A 457 23.30 4.62 3.51
C VAL A 457 22.71 4.66 2.11
N LEU A 458 22.62 3.51 1.44
CA LEU A 458 22.03 3.42 0.11
C LEU A 458 20.53 3.18 0.18
N VAL A 459 19.77 4.01 -0.53
CA VAL A 459 18.31 3.92 -0.60
C VAL A 459 17.81 4.09 -2.05
N ASN A 460 16.63 3.55 -2.33
CA ASN A 460 15.96 3.74 -3.63
C ASN A 460 14.45 3.51 -3.49
N GLU A 461 13.72 3.44 -4.60
CA GLU A 461 12.27 3.23 -4.63
C GLU A 461 11.80 1.93 -3.94
N PHE A 462 12.70 0.97 -3.71
CA PHE A 462 12.41 -0.29 -2.99
C PHE A 462 12.62 -0.18 -1.46
N THR A 463 13.27 0.88 -0.98
CA THR A 463 13.33 1.23 0.44
C THR A 463 11.94 1.70 0.87
N GLN A 464 11.22 0.86 1.63
CA GLN A 464 9.86 1.10 2.12
C GLN A 464 9.73 0.67 3.59
N SER A 465 8.82 1.30 4.34
CA SER A 465 8.40 0.85 5.68
C SER A 465 9.56 0.77 6.67
N LEU A 466 9.80 -0.40 7.29
CA LEU A 466 10.94 -0.64 8.19
C LEU A 466 12.26 -0.12 7.61
N ALA A 467 12.49 -0.30 6.31
CA ALA A 467 13.71 0.16 5.66
C ALA A 467 13.81 1.69 5.63
N GLU A 468 12.68 2.40 5.44
CA GLU A 468 12.64 3.87 5.51
C GLU A 468 12.83 4.37 6.94
N SER A 469 12.16 3.75 7.92
CA SER A 469 12.34 4.11 9.33
C SER A 469 13.80 3.94 9.77
N ALA A 470 14.45 2.85 9.36
CA ALA A 470 15.84 2.58 9.65
C ALA A 470 16.79 3.57 8.96
N ALA A 471 16.59 3.86 7.67
CA ALA A 471 17.41 4.83 6.96
C ALA A 471 17.24 6.25 7.54
N ALA A 472 16.01 6.64 7.91
CA ALA A 472 15.73 7.92 8.55
C ALA A 472 16.39 8.03 9.94
N GLU A 473 16.42 6.94 10.72
CA GLU A 473 17.13 6.88 12.00
C GLU A 473 18.65 6.97 11.80
N LEU A 474 19.23 6.19 10.87
CA LEU A 474 20.66 6.23 10.55
C LEU A 474 21.12 7.62 10.12
N ARG A 475 20.28 8.40 9.43
CA ARG A 475 20.57 9.78 9.07
C ARG A 475 20.86 10.69 10.28
N THR A 476 20.39 10.34 11.48
CA THR A 476 20.61 11.13 12.71
C THR A 476 21.97 10.89 13.36
N ARG A 477 22.71 9.87 12.89
CA ARG A 477 24.06 9.52 13.32
C ARG A 477 25.08 10.49 12.71
N PRO A 478 26.06 10.99 13.49
CA PRO A 478 27.18 11.76 12.93
C PRO A 478 27.89 11.04 11.79
N ASN A 479 28.52 11.79 10.88
CA ASN A 479 29.28 11.23 9.75
C ASN A 479 28.48 10.29 8.83
N THR A 480 27.15 10.47 8.73
CA THR A 480 26.28 9.64 7.90
C THR A 480 25.62 10.47 6.81
N ILE A 481 25.58 9.94 5.58
CA ILE A 481 24.81 10.52 4.48
C ILE A 481 23.84 9.49 3.92
N ILE A 482 22.65 9.93 3.53
CA ILE A 482 21.71 9.14 2.73
C ILE A 482 21.99 9.41 1.26
N MET A 483 22.31 8.36 0.50
CA MET A 483 22.63 8.43 -0.92
C MET A 483 21.69 7.53 -1.73
N GLY A 484 21.20 8.01 -2.86
CA GLY A 484 20.46 7.18 -3.81
C GLY A 484 19.27 7.87 -4.44
N ARG A 485 18.17 7.14 -4.60
CA ARG A 485 16.95 7.59 -5.28
C ARG A 485 15.80 7.74 -4.29
N GLN A 486 14.75 8.46 -4.70
CA GLN A 486 13.55 8.65 -3.90
C GLN A 486 13.03 7.32 -3.35
N THR A 487 12.79 7.27 -2.05
CA THR A 487 12.26 6.09 -1.35
C THR A 487 10.75 5.98 -1.53
N ALA A 488 10.15 4.89 -1.07
CA ALA A 488 8.73 4.63 -1.33
C ALA A 488 7.79 5.68 -0.74
N GLY A 489 8.23 6.40 0.30
CA GLY A 489 7.44 7.44 0.95
C GLY A 489 6.33 6.87 1.81
N THR A 490 6.50 5.67 2.37
CA THR A 490 5.44 4.95 3.08
C THR A 490 6.00 4.19 4.26
N THR A 491 5.71 4.66 5.46
CA THR A 491 6.04 3.94 6.70
C THR A 491 4.89 3.97 7.69
N GLY A 492 5.00 3.13 8.72
CA GLY A 492 3.92 2.85 9.66
C GLY A 492 3.40 1.42 9.55
N ASN A 493 2.60 1.04 10.53
CA ASN A 493 2.07 -0.31 10.62
C ASN A 493 1.01 -0.54 9.56
N VAL A 494 0.95 -1.76 9.05
CA VAL A 494 -0.08 -2.20 8.12
C VAL A 494 -1.16 -2.94 8.90
N THR A 495 -2.42 -2.68 8.57
CA THR A 495 -3.55 -3.53 8.99
C THR A 495 -4.19 -4.16 7.76
N PHE A 496 -4.82 -5.31 7.93
CA PHE A 496 -5.54 -6.04 6.89
C PHE A 496 -6.99 -6.24 7.30
N VAL A 497 -7.90 -6.13 6.34
CA VAL A 497 -9.34 -6.26 6.54
C VAL A 497 -9.94 -7.20 5.50
N GLU A 498 -10.92 -7.97 5.93
CA GLU A 498 -11.66 -8.90 5.07
C GLU A 498 -12.94 -8.25 4.52
N PHE A 499 -13.21 -8.54 3.25
CA PHE A 499 -14.34 -8.02 2.47
C PHE A 499 -15.10 -9.17 1.81
N PRO A 500 -16.37 -8.95 1.46
CA PRO A 500 -17.14 -9.88 0.62
C PRO A 500 -16.36 -10.41 -0.59
N GLY A 501 -16.57 -11.68 -0.92
CA GLY A 501 -15.85 -12.37 -1.99
C GLY A 501 -14.51 -13.00 -1.59
N GLY A 502 -14.20 -13.04 -0.29
CA GLY A 502 -12.92 -13.54 0.21
C GLY A 502 -11.75 -12.63 -0.18
N ILE A 503 -12.00 -11.33 -0.31
CA ILE A 503 -10.99 -10.32 -0.60
C ILE A 503 -10.40 -9.85 0.73
N THR A 504 -9.07 -9.81 0.81
CA THR A 504 -8.35 -9.14 1.89
C THR A 504 -7.66 -7.90 1.32
N ALA A 505 -7.86 -6.75 1.96
CA ALA A 505 -7.18 -5.52 1.58
C ALA A 505 -6.42 -4.92 2.76
N GLY A 506 -5.26 -4.33 2.49
CA GLY A 506 -4.42 -3.69 3.50
C GLY A 506 -4.29 -2.18 3.30
N TYR A 507 -3.89 -1.46 4.34
CA TYR A 507 -3.51 -0.04 4.29
C TYR A 507 -2.62 0.34 5.49
N THR A 508 -2.00 1.52 5.45
CA THR A 508 -1.22 2.06 6.58
C THR A 508 -2.12 2.51 7.73
N ALA A 509 -2.06 1.84 8.87
CA ALA A 509 -2.89 2.08 10.06
C ALA A 509 -2.30 3.08 11.05
N VAL A 510 -0.96 3.25 11.06
CA VAL A 510 -0.25 4.19 11.94
C VAL A 510 0.48 5.19 11.07
N GLY A 511 0.19 6.47 11.27
CA GLY A 511 0.91 7.53 10.56
C GLY A 511 2.24 7.80 11.23
N VAL A 512 3.30 8.03 10.47
CA VAL A 512 4.63 8.33 11.05
C VAL A 512 5.10 9.68 10.56
N GLN A 513 5.55 10.51 11.50
CA GLN A 513 6.23 11.76 11.22
C GLN A 513 7.70 11.66 11.64
N GLY A 514 8.60 11.89 10.69
CA GLY A 514 10.03 11.93 10.93
C GLY A 514 10.47 13.17 11.71
N ILE A 515 11.52 13.03 12.51
CA ILE A 515 12.10 14.15 13.27
C ILE A 515 12.95 15.03 12.36
N ASN A 516 12.79 16.34 12.50
CA ASN A 516 13.52 17.34 11.72
C ASN A 516 13.42 17.09 10.20
N GLY A 517 12.30 16.51 9.74
CA GLY A 517 12.05 16.19 8.33
C GLY A 517 12.99 15.13 7.75
N ASN A 518 13.52 14.20 8.56
CA ASN A 518 14.31 13.07 8.05
C ASN A 518 13.46 12.06 7.25
N PHE A 519 12.15 12.04 7.46
CA PHE A 519 11.15 11.29 6.68
C PHE A 519 9.88 12.13 6.51
N THR A 520 9.20 11.99 5.37
CA THR A 520 7.89 12.61 5.10
C THR A 520 7.07 11.68 4.22
N GLU A 521 5.83 11.35 4.61
CA GLU A 521 4.90 10.56 3.78
C GLU A 521 4.78 11.18 2.37
N GLY A 522 4.80 10.35 1.32
CA GLY A 522 4.85 10.83 -0.07
C GLY A 522 6.27 11.06 -0.58
N LEU A 523 7.11 11.74 0.21
CA LEU A 523 8.47 12.12 -0.21
C LEU A 523 9.52 11.07 0.15
N GLY A 524 9.31 10.37 1.26
CA GLY A 524 10.22 9.37 1.83
C GLY A 524 11.33 9.95 2.69
N VAL A 525 12.39 9.16 2.86
CA VAL A 525 13.60 9.53 3.58
C VAL A 525 14.30 10.69 2.87
N LYS A 526 14.74 11.70 3.63
CA LYS A 526 15.51 12.83 3.11
C LYS A 526 16.86 12.35 2.55
N ILE A 527 17.06 12.57 1.25
CA ILE A 527 18.29 12.21 0.54
C ILE A 527 19.28 13.37 0.62
N ASP A 528 20.50 13.08 1.10
CA ASP A 528 21.58 14.07 1.17
C ASP A 528 22.38 14.12 -0.14
N MET A 529 22.51 12.98 -0.83
CA MET A 529 23.18 12.86 -2.12
C MET A 529 22.34 12.08 -3.14
N PRO A 530 21.52 12.76 -3.96
CA PRO A 530 20.72 12.08 -4.99
C PRO A 530 21.63 11.44 -6.06
N VAL A 531 21.20 10.29 -6.56
CA VAL A 531 21.89 9.53 -7.60
C VAL A 531 21.00 9.38 -8.82
N GLU A 532 21.46 9.94 -9.94
CA GLU A 532 20.91 9.67 -11.26
C GLU A 532 21.62 8.48 -11.88
N LEU A 533 20.84 7.54 -12.44
CA LEU A 533 21.39 6.38 -13.12
C LEU A 533 21.50 6.67 -14.61
N ASP A 534 22.72 6.87 -15.10
CA ASP A 534 22.99 6.95 -16.53
C ASP A 534 22.83 5.57 -17.16
N VAL A 535 21.88 5.45 -18.08
CA VAL A 535 21.56 4.21 -18.80
C VAL A 535 22.77 3.68 -19.58
N ASN A 536 23.69 4.55 -20.01
CA ASN A 536 24.90 4.16 -20.72
C ASN A 536 25.96 3.55 -19.79
N GLU A 537 25.88 3.84 -18.49
CA GLU A 537 26.80 3.31 -17.47
C GLU A 537 26.29 2.01 -16.84
N LEU A 538 24.99 1.67 -16.98
CA LEU A 538 24.39 0.47 -16.37
C LEU A 538 25.14 -0.81 -16.74
N SER A 539 25.51 -0.96 -18.01
CA SER A 539 26.21 -2.16 -18.50
C SER A 539 27.67 -2.27 -18.04
N LYS A 540 28.26 -1.19 -17.50
CA LYS A 540 29.67 -1.14 -17.09
C LYS A 540 29.90 -1.70 -15.69
N TYR A 541 28.86 -1.79 -14.87
CA TYR A 541 28.95 -2.20 -13.48
C TYR A 541 27.82 -3.15 -13.12
N PRO A 542 28.07 -4.22 -12.35
CA PRO A 542 27.01 -5.07 -11.81
C PRO A 542 26.01 -4.30 -10.92
N ASP A 543 26.46 -3.21 -10.30
CA ASP A 543 25.64 -2.32 -9.48
C ASP A 543 26.19 -0.89 -9.60
N LEU A 544 25.64 -0.11 -10.53
CA LEU A 544 26.06 1.28 -10.78
C LEU A 544 25.95 2.17 -9.53
N MET A 545 24.90 2.01 -8.74
CA MET A 545 24.70 2.82 -7.54
C MET A 545 25.73 2.49 -6.45
N LEU A 546 26.05 1.21 -6.23
CA LEU A 546 27.14 0.81 -5.34
C LEU A 546 28.50 1.33 -5.85
N GLN A 547 28.74 1.32 -7.15
CA GLN A 547 29.97 1.87 -7.73
C GLN A 547 30.10 3.38 -7.46
N ILE A 548 29.02 4.13 -7.60
CA ILE A 548 28.99 5.57 -7.28
C ILE A 548 29.26 5.78 -5.79
N ALA A 549 28.64 4.99 -4.92
CA ALA A 549 28.86 5.04 -3.49
C ALA A 549 30.30 4.72 -3.08
N TYR A 550 30.91 3.71 -3.73
CA TYR A 550 32.31 3.37 -3.51
C TYR A 550 33.25 4.51 -3.90
N ARG A 551 33.02 5.15 -5.06
CA ARG A 551 33.78 6.33 -5.49
C ARG A 551 33.65 7.49 -4.50
N GLU A 552 32.48 7.66 -3.89
CA GLU A 552 32.26 8.67 -2.86
C GLU A 552 32.95 8.29 -1.53
N ALA A 553 32.93 7.01 -1.16
CA ALA A 553 33.54 6.50 0.06
C ALA A 553 35.06 6.69 0.09
N VAL A 554 35.74 6.53 -1.05
CA VAL A 554 37.20 6.67 -1.15
C VAL A 554 37.70 8.12 -1.25
N LYS A 555 36.79 9.10 -1.43
CA LYS A 555 37.20 10.52 -1.40
C LYS A 555 37.70 10.87 0.00
N SER A 556 38.94 11.32 0.10
CA SER A 556 39.47 11.97 1.30
C SER A 556 38.61 13.20 1.60
N LYS A 557 38.09 13.33 2.83
CA LYS A 557 37.73 14.66 3.32
C LYS A 557 39.04 15.47 3.29
N LEU A 558 39.09 16.52 2.47
CA LEU A 558 40.10 17.57 2.60
C LEU A 558 40.01 18.20 4.00
#